data_AF-A0A965USK4-F1
#
_entry.id   AF-A0A965USK4-F1
#
_cell.length_a   1.000
_cell.length_b   1.000
_cell.length_c   1.000
_cell.angle_alpha   90.00
_cell.angle_beta   90.00
_cell.angle_gamma   90.00
#
_symmetry.space_group_name_H-M   'P 1'
#
loop_
_entity.id
_entity.type
_entity.pdbx_description
1 polymer ?
#
loop_
_entity_poly.entity_id
_entity_poly.type
_entity_poly.pdbx_seq_one_letter_code
_entity_poly.pdbx_strand_id
1 'polypeptide(L)'
;MNATKTLEKLQIPTNLTVHHAIAKAGELIDCTVHPLSKANSIIKEFGGEQTENIVEARLLAKALVEQAFYARDRFDAINILNAVNKVKQVSNKMPFIYQTSEAVEQAAKPKTITTKDNVVRASKSNNDKKAKALEIYKTLDSTISASEKAKIIAKQLEITYANAYYYVSRVFK
;
A
#
# COMPACT_ATOMS: atom_id res chain seq x y z
N MET A 1 -11.53 -22.88 14.41
CA MET A 1 -12.21 -21.63 14.84
C MET A 1 -13.16 -21.22 13.72
N ASN A 2 -14.38 -20.77 14.01
CA ASN A 2 -15.31 -20.40 12.93
C ASN A 2 -15.19 -18.89 12.65
N ALA A 3 -14.36 -18.52 11.67
CA ALA A 3 -14.07 -17.12 11.39
C ALA A 3 -15.25 -16.36 10.77
N THR A 4 -16.18 -17.04 10.09
CA THR A 4 -17.39 -16.38 9.56
C THR A 4 -18.28 -15.89 10.69
N LYS A 5 -18.47 -16.70 11.74
CA LYS A 5 -19.17 -16.29 12.97
C LYS A 5 -18.50 -15.11 13.68
N THR A 6 -17.17 -15.09 13.72
CA THR A 6 -16.42 -13.97 14.31
C THR A 6 -16.61 -12.68 13.49
N LEU A 7 -16.54 -12.78 12.16
CA LEU A 7 -16.78 -11.64 11.26
C LEU A 7 -18.21 -11.10 11.41
N GLU A 8 -19.21 -11.99 11.50
CA GLU A 8 -20.61 -11.61 11.75
C GLU A 8 -20.79 -10.92 13.10
N LYS A 9 -20.18 -11.47 14.17
CA LYS A 9 -20.18 -10.87 15.51
C LYS A 9 -19.60 -9.45 15.50
N LEU A 10 -18.55 -9.24 14.72
CA LEU A 10 -17.90 -7.94 14.55
C LEU A 10 -18.63 -7.03 13.54
N GLN A 11 -19.74 -7.46 12.95
CA GLN A 11 -20.47 -6.73 11.90
C GLN A 11 -19.57 -6.37 10.69
N ILE A 12 -18.62 -7.25 10.37
CA ILE A 12 -17.73 -7.10 9.22
C ILE A 12 -18.41 -7.78 8.01
N PRO A 13 -18.58 -7.06 6.88
CA PRO A 13 -19.31 -7.59 5.74
C PRO A 13 -18.57 -8.76 5.09
N THR A 14 -19.26 -9.90 4.99
CA THR A 14 -18.77 -11.12 4.31
C THR A 14 -19.32 -11.26 2.88
N ASN A 15 -20.33 -10.46 2.53
CA ASN A 15 -21.02 -10.44 1.24
C ASN A 15 -20.48 -9.40 0.25
N LEU A 16 -19.57 -8.53 0.68
CA LEU A 16 -18.92 -7.52 -0.16
C LEU A 16 -17.49 -7.93 -0.53
N THR A 17 -16.68 -7.01 -1.04
CA THR A 17 -15.26 -7.27 -1.33
C THR A 17 -14.41 -7.23 -0.05
N VAL A 18 -13.26 -7.90 -0.07
CA VAL A 18 -12.29 -7.92 1.04
C VAL A 18 -11.89 -6.50 1.50
N HIS A 19 -11.87 -5.54 0.57
CA HIS A 19 -11.57 -4.14 0.88
C HIS A 19 -12.59 -3.53 1.83
N HIS A 20 -13.88 -3.87 1.70
CA HIS A 20 -14.93 -3.41 2.62
C HIS A 20 -14.78 -4.05 3.99
N ALA A 21 -14.40 -5.34 4.04
CA ALA A 21 -14.14 -6.02 5.31
C ALA A 21 -12.97 -5.38 6.07
N ILE A 22 -11.86 -5.13 5.37
CA ILE A 22 -10.67 -4.45 5.93
C ILE A 22 -10.98 -3.02 6.35
N ALA A 23 -11.72 -2.27 5.52
CA ALA A 23 -12.13 -0.90 5.82
C ALA A 23 -13.00 -0.86 7.07
N LYS A 24 -14.00 -1.75 7.18
CA LYS A 24 -14.87 -1.84 8.34
C LYS A 24 -14.10 -2.18 9.62
N ALA A 25 -13.16 -3.12 9.54
CA ALA A 25 -12.27 -3.41 10.66
C ALA A 25 -11.43 -2.20 11.07
N GLY A 26 -10.97 -1.40 10.10
CA GLY A 26 -10.31 -0.12 10.36
C GLY A 26 -11.20 0.89 11.08
N GLU A 27 -12.41 1.12 10.57
CA GLU A 27 -13.40 2.01 11.19
C GLU A 27 -13.72 1.58 12.63
N LEU A 28 -13.90 0.27 12.87
CA LEU A 28 -14.17 -0.26 14.20
C LEU A 28 -13.04 0.01 15.19
N ILE A 29 -11.80 0.11 14.73
CA ILE A 29 -10.65 0.44 15.58
C ILE A 29 -10.58 1.96 15.78
N ASP A 30 -10.72 2.72 14.70
CA ASP A 30 -10.48 4.16 14.67
C ASP A 30 -11.58 4.98 15.35
N CYS A 31 -12.84 4.50 15.31
CA CYS A 31 -13.99 5.17 15.93
C CYS A 31 -14.13 4.87 17.44
N THR A 32 -13.11 4.29 18.08
CA THR A 32 -13.13 3.96 19.51
C THR A 32 -12.21 4.87 20.32
N VAL A 33 -12.54 5.05 21.60
CA VAL A 33 -11.71 5.79 22.56
C VAL A 33 -10.37 5.08 22.81
N HIS A 34 -10.33 3.75 22.66
CA HIS A 34 -9.14 2.92 22.90
C HIS A 34 -8.80 2.03 21.70
N PRO A 35 -8.21 2.59 20.62
CA PRO A 35 -7.94 1.86 19.39
C PRO A 35 -7.02 0.65 19.57
N LEU A 36 -5.99 0.77 20.41
CA LEU A 36 -5.07 -0.33 20.71
C LEU A 36 -5.79 -1.51 21.37
N SER A 37 -6.62 -1.23 22.39
CA SER A 37 -7.41 -2.27 23.07
C SER A 37 -8.39 -2.93 22.11
N LYS A 38 -9.06 -2.14 21.25
CA LYS A 38 -9.99 -2.66 20.26
C LYS A 38 -9.30 -3.54 19.21
N ALA A 39 -8.15 -3.11 18.70
CA ALA A 39 -7.34 -3.90 17.77
C ALA A 39 -6.90 -5.23 18.42
N ASN A 40 -6.41 -5.20 19.66
CA ASN A 40 -6.02 -6.39 20.41
C ASN A 40 -7.21 -7.31 20.76
N SER A 41 -8.41 -6.76 20.92
CA SER A 41 -9.63 -7.55 21.05
C SER A 41 -9.93 -8.31 19.75
N ILE A 42 -9.84 -7.65 18.60
CA ILE A 42 -10.04 -8.27 17.29
C ILE A 42 -8.99 -9.38 17.06
N ILE A 43 -7.72 -9.08 17.34
CA ILE A 43 -6.62 -10.05 17.23
C ILE A 43 -6.91 -11.30 18.08
N LYS A 44 -7.33 -11.10 19.34
CA LYS A 44 -7.68 -12.20 20.25
C LYS A 44 -8.88 -13.02 19.76
N GLU A 45 -9.90 -12.38 19.18
CA GLU A 45 -11.04 -13.09 18.60
C GLU A 45 -10.67 -13.97 17.40
N PHE A 46 -9.60 -13.62 16.68
CA PHE A 46 -9.04 -14.43 15.60
C PHE A 46 -7.93 -15.40 16.06
N GLY A 47 -7.64 -15.47 17.36
CA GLY A 47 -6.63 -16.36 17.93
C GLY A 47 -5.18 -15.89 17.74
N GLY A 48 -4.96 -14.62 17.38
CA GLY A 48 -3.62 -14.03 17.28
C GLY A 48 -3.09 -13.54 18.63
N GLU A 49 -1.79 -13.24 18.65
CA GLU A 49 -1.09 -12.70 19.82
C GLU A 49 -1.21 -11.17 19.87
N GLN A 50 -1.47 -10.63 21.06
CA GLN A 50 -1.64 -9.20 21.26
C GLN A 50 -0.31 -8.45 21.11
N THR A 51 -0.40 -7.19 20.73
CA THR A 51 0.77 -6.33 20.52
C THR A 51 0.63 -5.04 21.31
N GLU A 52 1.76 -4.48 21.74
CA GLU A 52 1.79 -3.23 22.51
C GLU A 52 1.82 -2.00 21.60
N ASN A 53 2.29 -2.17 20.35
CA ASN A 53 2.35 -1.11 19.36
C ASN A 53 1.01 -0.96 18.63
N ILE A 54 0.42 0.23 18.68
CA ILE A 54 -0.86 0.54 18.02
C ILE A 54 -0.83 0.35 16.50
N VAL A 55 0.28 0.69 15.84
CA VAL A 55 0.42 0.56 14.39
C VAL A 55 0.47 -0.91 14.01
N GLU A 56 1.26 -1.69 14.75
CA GLU A 56 1.35 -3.13 14.55
C GLU A 56 0.02 -3.83 14.83
N ALA A 57 -0.64 -3.49 15.94
CA ALA A 57 -1.95 -4.00 16.31
C ALA A 57 -3.00 -3.73 15.22
N ARG A 58 -3.01 -2.51 14.67
CA ARG A 58 -3.92 -2.14 13.56
C ARG A 58 -3.63 -2.94 12.30
N LEU A 59 -2.36 -3.09 11.93
CA LEU A 59 -1.96 -3.86 10.75
C LEU A 59 -2.29 -5.34 10.91
N LEU A 60 -2.00 -5.91 12.08
CA LEU A 60 -2.26 -7.32 12.38
C LEU A 60 -3.75 -7.63 12.42
N ALA A 61 -4.56 -6.78 13.08
CA ALA A 61 -6.01 -6.94 13.11
C ALA A 61 -6.61 -6.93 11.69
N LYS A 62 -6.19 -5.98 10.84
CA LYS A 62 -6.64 -5.89 9.43
C LYS A 62 -6.19 -7.10 8.61
N ALA A 63 -4.95 -7.56 8.80
CA ALA A 63 -4.42 -8.74 8.11
C ALA A 63 -5.16 -10.02 8.52
N LEU A 64 -5.52 -10.17 9.80
CA LEU A 64 -6.31 -11.31 10.29
C LEU A 64 -7.72 -11.31 9.70
N VAL A 65 -8.37 -10.15 9.64
CA VAL A 65 -9.69 -10.00 8.99
C VAL A 65 -9.62 -10.37 7.51
N GLU A 66 -8.56 -9.96 6.81
CA GLU A 66 -8.34 -10.34 5.42
C GLU A 66 -8.20 -11.87 5.25
N GLN A 67 -7.37 -12.52 6.08
CA GLN A 67 -7.19 -13.97 6.03
C GLN A 67 -8.49 -14.71 6.40
N ALA A 68 -9.22 -14.22 7.41
CA ALA A 68 -10.54 -14.72 7.80
C ALA A 68 -11.57 -14.62 6.67
N PHE A 69 -11.56 -13.51 5.94
CA PHE A 69 -12.47 -13.28 4.82
C PHE A 69 -12.23 -14.30 3.68
N TYR A 70 -10.97 -14.59 3.35
CA TYR A 70 -10.63 -15.55 2.31
C TYR A 70 -10.84 -17.00 2.74
N ALA A 71 -10.40 -17.36 3.96
CA ALA A 71 -10.45 -18.72 4.45
C ALA A 71 -11.85 -19.16 4.89
N ARG A 72 -12.71 -18.21 5.29
CA ARG A 72 -14.07 -18.46 5.80
C ARG A 72 -14.05 -19.53 6.89
N ASP A 73 -14.76 -20.64 6.70
CA ASP A 73 -14.84 -21.73 7.67
C ASP A 73 -13.55 -22.57 7.77
N ARG A 74 -12.62 -22.39 6.82
CA ARG A 74 -11.31 -23.07 6.80
C ARG A 74 -10.21 -22.27 7.52
N PHE A 75 -10.59 -21.25 8.29
CA PHE A 75 -9.62 -20.45 9.02
C PHE A 75 -8.93 -21.28 10.12
N ASP A 76 -7.60 -21.30 10.05
CA ASP A 76 -6.71 -22.14 10.87
C ASP A 76 -5.44 -21.38 11.28
N ALA A 77 -4.50 -22.09 11.93
CA ALA A 77 -3.24 -21.51 12.38
C ALA A 77 -2.34 -21.01 11.23
N ILE A 78 -2.46 -21.61 10.02
CA ILE A 78 -1.68 -21.17 8.84
C ILE A 78 -2.10 -19.76 8.43
N ASN A 79 -3.40 -19.48 8.49
CA ASN A 79 -3.93 -18.15 8.20
C ASN A 79 -3.42 -17.09 9.19
N ILE A 80 -3.32 -17.44 10.48
CA ILE A 80 -2.74 -16.56 11.50
C ILE A 80 -1.26 -16.28 11.18
N LEU A 81 -0.50 -17.33 10.85
CA LEU A 81 0.91 -17.19 10.48
C LEU A 81 1.10 -16.31 9.23
N ASN A 82 0.22 -16.46 8.23
CA ASN A 82 0.23 -15.62 7.03
C ASN A 82 -0.02 -14.14 7.36
N ALA A 83 -0.95 -13.86 8.27
CA ALA A 83 -1.21 -12.49 8.73
C ALA A 83 0.04 -11.89 9.42
N VAL A 84 0.68 -12.63 10.32
CA VAL A 84 1.91 -12.21 11.00
C VAL A 84 3.05 -11.97 10.00
N ASN A 85 3.24 -12.88 9.05
CA ASN A 85 4.25 -12.72 8.00
C ASN A 85 3.99 -11.49 7.14
N LYS A 86 2.73 -11.17 6.85
CA LYS A 86 2.36 -9.95 6.12
C LYS A 86 2.75 -8.69 6.89
N VAL A 87 2.49 -8.64 8.20
CA VAL A 87 2.89 -7.52 9.07
C VAL A 87 4.42 -7.40 9.13
N LYS A 88 5.15 -8.52 9.26
CA LYS A 88 6.63 -8.52 9.21
C LYS A 88 7.16 -7.99 7.88
N GLN A 89 6.56 -8.39 6.75
CA GLN A 89 6.95 -7.87 5.44
C GLN A 89 6.72 -6.35 5.34
N VAL A 90 5.59 -5.86 5.84
CA VAL A 90 5.30 -4.43 5.91
C VAL A 90 6.34 -3.72 6.77
N SER A 91 6.72 -4.30 7.90
CA SER A 91 7.76 -3.75 8.77
C SER A 91 9.12 -3.63 8.11
N ASN A 92 9.52 -4.66 7.36
CA ASN A 92 10.79 -4.65 6.66
C ASN A 92 10.80 -3.67 5.48
N LYS A 93 9.68 -3.54 4.76
CA LYS A 93 9.58 -2.67 3.57
C LYS A 93 9.30 -1.21 3.91
N MET A 94 8.60 -0.96 5.01
CA MET A 94 8.15 0.37 5.42
C MET A 94 8.44 0.62 6.91
N PRO A 95 9.71 0.64 7.33
CA PRO A 95 10.07 0.80 8.74
C PRO A 95 9.62 2.15 9.33
N PHE A 96 9.45 3.16 8.48
CA PHE A 96 9.04 4.51 8.88
C PHE A 96 7.63 4.58 9.48
N ILE A 97 6.77 3.57 9.27
CA ILE A 97 5.39 3.58 9.81
C ILE A 97 5.36 3.44 11.33
N TYR A 98 6.44 2.92 11.93
CA TYR A 98 6.56 2.74 13.38
C TYR A 98 7.30 3.90 14.06
N GLN A 99 7.86 4.82 13.28
CA GLN A 99 8.49 6.02 13.81
C GLN A 99 7.38 7.03 14.15
N THR A 100 7.05 7.14 15.43
CA THR A 100 6.16 8.19 15.93
C THR A 100 6.78 9.56 15.64
N SER A 101 6.01 10.38 14.92
CA SER A 101 6.08 11.78 14.49
C SER A 101 7.34 12.65 14.65
N GLU A 102 8.25 12.44 15.60
CA GLU A 102 9.46 13.28 15.74
C GLU A 102 10.50 13.01 14.64
N ALA A 103 10.65 11.75 14.19
CA ALA A 103 11.60 11.41 13.13
C ALA A 103 11.07 11.68 11.71
N VAL A 104 9.74 11.80 11.55
CA VAL A 104 9.11 11.98 10.23
C VAL A 104 9.17 13.45 9.78
N GLU A 105 9.17 14.42 10.70
CA GLU A 105 9.32 15.84 10.33
C GLU A 105 10.69 16.18 9.73
N GLN A 106 11.75 15.41 10.06
CA GLN A 106 13.08 15.60 9.48
C GLN A 106 13.25 14.92 8.11
N ALA A 107 12.53 13.81 7.85
CA ALA A 107 12.56 13.12 6.55
C ALA A 107 11.48 13.62 5.57
N ALA A 108 10.41 14.25 6.07
CA ALA A 108 9.29 14.79 5.31
C ALA A 108 9.34 16.32 5.18
N LYS A 109 10.53 16.90 5.01
CA LYS A 109 10.62 18.18 4.30
C LYS A 109 10.57 17.88 2.80
N PRO A 110 9.40 17.97 2.14
CA PRO A 110 9.42 18.09 0.68
C PRO A 110 10.28 19.31 0.34
N LYS A 111 11.22 19.16 -0.58
CA LYS A 111 11.86 20.31 -1.23
C LYS A 111 10.77 21.04 -2.01
N THR A 112 10.03 21.92 -1.33
CA THR A 112 9.04 22.80 -1.92
C THR A 112 9.77 23.86 -2.72
N ILE A 113 9.60 23.85 -4.04
CA ILE A 113 9.90 25.01 -4.88
C ILE A 113 8.62 25.84 -4.92
N THR A 114 8.64 26.99 -4.26
CA THR A 114 7.59 28.02 -4.37
C THR A 114 7.66 28.64 -5.76
N THR A 115 6.65 28.41 -6.60
CA THR A 115 6.36 29.25 -7.76
C THR A 115 5.32 30.31 -7.38
N LYS A 116 5.39 31.49 -8.01
CA LYS A 116 4.71 32.75 -7.63
C LYS A 116 3.17 32.70 -7.40
N ASP A 117 2.49 31.62 -7.74
CA ASP A 117 1.01 31.57 -7.76
C ASP A 117 0.36 30.65 -6.71
N ASN A 118 1.06 30.28 -5.62
CA ASN A 118 0.48 29.63 -4.42
C ASN A 118 -0.43 28.40 -4.68
N VAL A 119 -0.18 27.61 -5.73
CA VAL A 119 -0.86 26.33 -5.94
C VAL A 119 -0.01 25.19 -5.40
N VAL A 120 -0.45 24.58 -4.29
CA VAL A 120 0.15 23.36 -3.74
C VAL A 120 -0.33 22.16 -4.56
N ARG A 121 0.52 21.66 -5.47
CA ARG A 121 0.35 20.34 -6.09
C ARG A 121 1.39 19.37 -5.54
N ALA A 122 0.96 18.12 -5.31
CA ALA A 122 1.85 17.00 -4.97
C ALA A 122 3.05 16.95 -5.94
N SER A 123 4.23 16.64 -5.41
CA SER A 123 5.50 16.76 -6.14
C SER A 123 5.47 15.99 -7.47
N LYS A 124 6.02 16.66 -8.49
CA LYS A 124 6.14 16.26 -9.90
C LYS A 124 6.99 14.99 -10.14
N SER A 125 6.97 13.98 -9.28
CA SER A 125 7.78 12.76 -9.45
C SER A 125 7.54 12.07 -10.81
N ASN A 126 6.31 12.13 -11.35
CA ASN A 126 5.99 11.61 -12.69
C ASN A 126 6.51 12.50 -13.84
N ASN A 127 6.67 13.80 -13.62
CA ASN A 127 7.09 14.72 -14.67
C ASN A 127 8.59 14.55 -14.99
N ASP A 128 9.40 14.20 -13.98
CA ASP A 128 10.83 13.96 -14.15
C ASP A 128 11.11 12.70 -14.97
N LYS A 129 10.34 11.62 -14.75
CA LYS A 129 10.47 10.38 -15.54
C LYS A 129 10.07 10.59 -17.00
N LYS A 130 9.03 11.39 -17.25
CA LYS A 130 8.61 11.75 -18.62
C LYS A 130 9.67 12.61 -19.31
N ALA A 131 10.22 13.61 -18.62
CA ALA A 131 11.27 14.47 -19.17
C ALA A 131 12.53 13.67 -19.55
N LYS A 132 12.99 12.79 -18.65
CA LYS A 132 14.11 11.88 -18.93
C LYS A 132 13.81 10.88 -20.05
N ALA A 133 12.58 10.38 -20.13
CA ALA A 133 12.17 9.50 -21.22
C ALA A 133 12.19 10.22 -22.58
N LEU A 134 11.84 11.51 -22.61
CA LEU A 134 11.91 12.33 -23.81
C LEU A 134 13.35 12.59 -24.26
N GLU A 135 14.27 12.83 -23.31
CA GLU A 135 15.71 12.97 -23.62
C GLU A 135 16.26 11.70 -24.26
N ILE A 136 15.99 10.53 -23.66
CA ILE A 136 16.39 9.24 -24.23
C ILE A 136 15.75 9.05 -25.60
N TYR A 137 14.45 9.32 -25.74
CA TYR A 137 13.74 9.20 -27.02
C TYR A 137 14.37 10.04 -28.14
N LYS A 138 14.82 11.26 -27.84
CA LYS A 138 15.49 12.15 -28.81
C LYS A 138 16.88 11.68 -29.21
N THR A 139 17.59 10.94 -28.35
CA THR A 139 18.90 10.36 -28.67
C THR A 139 18.82 9.08 -29.50
N LEU A 140 17.64 8.46 -29.61
CA LEU A 140 17.45 7.21 -30.35
C LEU A 140 17.13 7.48 -31.82
N ASP A 141 17.73 6.69 -32.71
CA ASP A 141 17.56 6.84 -34.15
C ASP A 141 16.07 6.76 -34.56
N SER A 142 15.69 7.63 -35.48
CA SER A 142 14.36 7.72 -36.10
C SER A 142 13.92 6.43 -36.79
N THR A 143 14.86 5.60 -37.24
CA THR A 143 14.62 4.34 -37.96
C THR A 143 14.14 3.19 -37.06
N ILE A 144 14.35 3.29 -35.74
CA ILE A 144 14.03 2.26 -34.76
C ILE A 144 12.52 2.24 -34.47
N SER A 145 11.94 1.05 -34.37
CA SER A 145 10.51 0.88 -34.10
C SER A 145 10.11 1.43 -32.72
N ALA A 146 8.85 1.89 -32.59
CA ALA A 146 8.31 2.38 -31.32
C ALA A 146 8.39 1.34 -30.17
N SER A 147 8.29 0.05 -30.52
CA SER A 147 8.41 -1.07 -29.59
C SER A 147 9.83 -1.18 -29.01
N GLU A 148 10.85 -1.05 -29.85
CA GLU A 148 12.26 -1.12 -29.43
C GLU A 148 12.67 0.11 -28.62
N LYS A 149 12.23 1.31 -29.03
CA LYS A 149 12.43 2.54 -28.26
C LYS A 149 11.82 2.42 -26.86
N ALA A 150 10.63 1.83 -26.75
CA ALA A 150 9.98 1.60 -25.46
C ALA A 150 10.75 0.60 -24.58
N LYS A 151 11.34 -0.46 -25.15
CA LYS A 151 12.19 -1.40 -24.39
C LYS A 151 13.42 -0.72 -23.82
N ILE A 152 14.07 0.15 -24.60
CA ILE A 152 15.26 0.89 -24.17
C ILE A 152 14.90 1.84 -23.01
N ILE A 153 13.84 2.63 -23.17
CA ILE A 153 13.37 3.56 -22.13
C ILE A 153 12.93 2.81 -20.86
N ALA A 154 12.23 1.69 -21.00
CA ALA A 154 11.81 0.86 -19.88
C ALA A 154 13.00 0.33 -19.06
N LYS A 155 14.04 -0.14 -19.75
CA LYS A 155 15.26 -0.64 -19.12
C LYS A 155 16.05 0.48 -18.43
N GLN A 156 16.16 1.65 -19.07
CA GLN A 156 17.03 2.72 -18.59
C GLN A 156 16.39 3.59 -17.49
N LEU A 157 15.07 3.65 -17.42
CA LEU A 157 14.33 4.37 -16.37
C LEU A 157 13.68 3.45 -15.34
N GLU A 158 13.90 2.15 -15.45
CA GLU A 158 13.30 1.11 -14.61
C GLU A 158 11.77 1.29 -14.48
N ILE A 159 11.12 1.56 -15.60
CA ILE A 159 9.66 1.66 -15.70
C ILE A 159 9.08 0.46 -16.45
N THR A 160 7.80 0.19 -16.25
CA THR A 160 7.12 -0.88 -16.99
C THR A 160 7.13 -0.60 -18.49
N TYR A 161 7.22 -1.66 -19.29
CA TYR A 161 7.14 -1.56 -20.76
C TYR A 161 5.86 -0.84 -21.21
N ALA A 162 4.72 -1.10 -20.56
CA ALA A 162 3.45 -0.45 -20.86
C ALA A 162 3.53 1.08 -20.71
N ASN A 163 4.16 1.58 -19.65
CA ASN A 163 4.33 3.02 -19.43
C ASN A 163 5.30 3.63 -20.46
N ALA A 164 6.42 2.96 -20.76
CA ALA A 164 7.36 3.41 -21.78
C ALA A 164 6.73 3.43 -23.19
N TYR A 165 5.94 2.40 -23.53
CA TYR A 165 5.25 2.30 -24.81
C TYR A 165 4.18 3.38 -24.95
N TYR A 166 3.45 3.70 -23.89
CA TYR A 166 2.53 4.84 -23.86
C TYR A 166 3.25 6.16 -24.19
N TYR A 167 4.42 6.40 -23.60
CA TYR A 167 5.19 7.62 -23.89
C TYR A 167 5.62 7.69 -25.36
N VAL A 168 6.20 6.62 -25.89
CA VAL A 168 6.71 6.59 -27.27
C VAL A 168 5.59 6.65 -28.32
N SER A 169 4.49 5.93 -28.11
CA SER A 169 3.43 5.78 -29.13
C SER A 169 2.38 6.89 -29.13
N ARG A 170 2.16 7.54 -27.98
CA ARG A 170 1.08 8.54 -27.81
C ARG A 170 1.55 9.91 -27.36
N VAL A 171 2.67 10.02 -26.65
CA VAL A 171 3.06 11.28 -25.98
C VAL A 171 4.20 12.01 -26.70
N PHE A 172 5.15 11.29 -27.28
CA PHE A 172 6.35 11.85 -27.94
C PHE A 172 6.27 11.83 -29.47
N LYS A 173 5.13 11.42 -30.03
CA LYS A 173 4.88 11.50 -31.48
C LYS A 173 5.13 12.90 -32.02
#